data_AF-A0A3C1UVI1-F1
#
_entry.id   AF-A0A3C1UVI1-F1
#
_cell.length_a   1.000
_cell.length_b   1.000
_cell.length_c   1.000
_cell.angle_alpha   90.00
_cell.angle_beta   90.00
_cell.angle_gamma   90.00
#
_symmetry.space_group_name_H-M   'P 1'
#
loop_
_entity.id
_entity.type
_entity.pdbx_description
1 polymer ?
#
loop_
_entity_poly.entity_id
_entity_poly.type
_entity_poly.pdbx_seq_one_letter_code
_entity_poly.pdbx_strand_id
1 'polypeptide(L)' 'MIIGILAMIAILIGLDQLFKYWAVLYLQPIGTIPLINGKFHLTYVENFGAAGGILQGKQFLLILVTSV' A
#
# COMPACT_ATOMS: atom_id res chain seq x y z
N MET A 1 13.42 24.06 6.72
CA MET A 1 13.17 22.79 7.44
C MET A 1 11.74 22.29 7.23
N ILE A 2 10.70 23.02 7.64
CA ILE A 2 9.29 22.60 7.48
C ILE A 2 8.89 22.35 6.02
N ILE A 3 9.22 23.26 5.10
CA ILE A 3 8.91 23.10 3.67
C ILE A 3 9.54 21.83 3.09
N GLY A 4 10.79 21.52 3.48
CA GLY A 4 11.47 20.31 3.05
C GLY A 4 10.80 19.03 3.57
N ILE A 5 10.30 19.05 4.80
CA ILE A 5 9.54 17.92 5.38
C ILE A 5 8.22 17.73 4.64
N LEU A 6 7.47 18.80 4.37
CA LEU A 6 6.20 18.72 3.63
C LEU A 6 6.41 18.21 2.20
N ALA A 7 7.47 18.65 1.52
CA ALA A 7 7.83 18.14 0.20
C ALA A 7 8.13 16.64 0.23
N MET A 8 8.88 16.17 1.25
CA MET A 8 9.17 14.75 1.42
C MET A 8 7.88 13.93 1.64
N ILE A 9 6.97 14.40 2.49
CA ILE A 9 5.68 13.74 2.73
C ILE A 9 4.90 13.63 1.42
N ALA A 10 4.80 14.71 0.65
CA ALA A 10 4.10 14.71 -0.63
C ALA A 10 4.71 13.73 -1.64
N ILE A 11 6.04 13.66 -1.71
CA ILE A 11 6.76 12.70 -2.57
C ILE A 11 6.44 11.26 -2.15
N LEU A 12 6.49 10.96 -0.85
CA LEU A 12 6.22 9.61 -0.35
C LEU A 12 4.77 9.18 -0.61
N ILE A 13 3.80 10.07 -0.40
CA ILE A 13 2.39 9.82 -0.74
C ILE A 13 2.25 9.58 -2.24
N GLY A 14 2.88 10.42 -3.08
CA GLY A 14 2.84 10.27 -4.54
C GLY A 14 3.40 8.93 -5.01
N LEU A 15 4.54 8.51 -4.44
CA LEU A 15 5.14 7.21 -4.76
C LEU A 15 4.27 6.04 -4.28
N ASP A 16 3.71 6.10 -3.07
CA ASP A 16 2.80 5.08 -2.55
C ASP A 16 1.59 4.88 -3.48
N GLN A 17 0.94 5.97 -3.89
CA GLN A 17 -0.22 5.92 -4.77
C GLN A 17 0.16 5.45 -6.18
N LEU A 18 1.31 5.88 -6.71
CA LEU A 18 1.82 5.44 -8.01
C LEU A 18 2.00 3.92 -8.06
N PHE A 19 2.63 3.33 -7.05
CA PHE A 19 2.85 1.87 -7.01
C PHE A 19 1.56 1.08 -6.78
N LYS A 20 0.62 1.58 -5.97
CA LYS A 20 -0.71 0.96 -5.83
C LYS A 20 -1.49 0.96 -7.14
N TYR A 21 -1.48 2.09 -7.85
CA TYR A 21 -2.13 2.20 -9.16
C TYR A 21 -1.50 1.25 -10.18
N TRP A 22 -0.17 1.20 -10.24
CA TRP A 22 0.54 0.23 -11.09
C TRP A 22 0.18 -1.22 -10.73
N ALA A 23 0.09 -1.54 -9.43
CA ALA A 23 -0.27 -2.90 -9.00
C ALA A 23 -1.69 -3.30 -9.45
N VAL A 24 -2.67 -2.39 -9.38
CA VAL A 24 -4.02 -2.63 -9.91
C VAL A 24 -3.99 -2.85 -11.42
N LEU A 25 -3.27 -2.02 -12.18
CA LEU A 25 -3.26 -2.14 -13.64
C LEU A 25 -2.49 -3.37 -14.16
N TYR A 26 -1.36 -3.70 -13.55
CA TYR A 26 -0.41 -4.67 -14.10
C TYR A 26 -0.25 -5.93 -13.27
N LEU A 27 -0.36 -5.84 -11.94
CA LEU A 27 -0.16 -6.99 -11.06
C LEU A 27 -1.47 -7.75 -10.80
N GLN A 28 -2.61 -7.06 -10.65
CA GLN A 28 -3.91 -7.69 -10.41
C GLN A 28 -4.30 -8.72 -11.48
N PRO A 29 -4.14 -8.48 -12.80
CA PRO A 29 -4.51 -9.47 -13.81
C PRO A 29 -3.60 -10.72 -13.82
N ILE A 30 -2.38 -10.60 -13.30
CA ILE A 30 -1.35 -11.66 -13.32
C ILE A 30 -1.27 -12.39 -11.97
N GLY A 31 -1.63 -11.72 -10.87
CA GLY A 31 -1.55 -12.22 -9.51
C GLY A 31 -0.14 -12.09 -8.90
N THR A 32 0.85 -12.84 -9.40
CA THR A 32 2.20 -12.87 -8.83
C THR A 32 3.30 -12.84 -9.88
N ILE A 33 4.32 -11.99 -9.67
CA ILE A 33 5.52 -11.90 -10.51
C ILE A 33 6.76 -12.18 -9.65
N PRO A 34 7.58 -13.20 -9.97
CA PRO A 34 8.87 -13.40 -9.32
C PRO A 34 9.87 -12.35 -9.79
N LEU A 35 10.45 -11.58 -8.85
CA LEU A 35 11.56 -10.67 -9.14
C LEU A 35 12.91 -11.34 -8.88
N ILE A 36 12.99 -12.16 -7.83
CA ILE A 36 14.13 -13.04 -7.56
C ILE A 36 13.55 -14.42 -7.32
N ASN A 37 13.82 -15.33 -8.25
CA ASN A 37 13.28 -16.70 -8.23
C ASN A 37 13.49 -17.35 -6.86
N GLY A 38 12.38 -17.79 -6.26
CA GLY A 38 12.37 -18.48 -4.96
C GLY A 38 12.64 -17.61 -3.72
N LYS A 39 12.85 -16.29 -3.87
CA LYS A 39 13.16 -15.40 -2.74
C LYS A 39 12.27 -14.16 -2.65
N PHE A 40 11.93 -13.55 -3.78
CA PHE A 40 11.18 -12.29 -3.79
C PHE A 40 10.17 -12.25 -4.92
N HIS A 41 8.92 -11.98 -4.56
CA HIS A 41 7.77 -11.94 -5.45
C HIS A 41 6.97 -10.67 -5.18
N LEU A 42 6.47 -10.07 -6.24
CA LEU A 42 5.39 -9.10 -6.15
C LEU A 42 4.08 -9.87 -6.30
N THR A 43 3.20 -9.77 -5.30
CA THR A 43 1.89 -10.42 -5.31
C THR A 43 0.82 -9.38 -5.07
N TYR A 44 -0.18 -9.33 -5.95
CA TYR A 44 -1.36 -8.49 -5.74
C TYR A 44 -2.23 -9.07 -4.64
N VAL A 45 -2.52 -8.26 -3.62
CA VAL A 45 -3.40 -8.62 -2.51
C VAL A 45 -4.23 -7.40 -2.12
N GLU A 46 -5.53 -7.59 -2.00
CA GLU A 46 -6.43 -6.58 -1.43
C GLU A 46 -6.61 -6.86 0.07
N ASN A 47 -6.27 -5.89 0.90
CA ASN A 47 -6.45 -5.97 2.35
C ASN A 47 -7.59 -5.05 2.80
N PHE A 48 -8.72 -5.65 3.17
CA PHE A 48 -9.91 -4.94 3.67
C PHE A 48 -9.89 -4.69 5.19
N GLY A 49 -8.79 -5.04 5.86
CA GLY A 49 -8.54 -4.80 7.28
C GLY A 49 -7.13 -4.22 7.52
N ALA A 50 -6.59 -4.44 8.70
CA ALA A 50 -5.20 -4.10 9.04
C ALA A 50 -4.27 -5.30 8.81
N ALA A 51 -3.13 -5.38 9.50
CA ALA A 51 -2.16 -6.47 9.32
C ALA A 51 -2.82 -7.87 9.46
N GLY A 52 -2.58 -8.75 8.48
CA GLY A 52 -3.17 -10.10 8.48
C GLY A 52 -4.70 -10.14 8.35
N GLY A 53 -5.34 -9.05 7.91
CA GLY A 53 -6.80 -8.99 7.75
C GLY A 53 -7.59 -8.78 9.06
N ILE A 54 -6.91 -8.50 10.18
CA ILE A 54 -7.60 -8.16 11.43
C ILE A 54 -8.46 -6.92 11.25
N LEU A 55 -9.57 -6.82 11.99
CA LEU A 55 -10.48 -5.66 11.93
C LEU A 55 -11.09 -5.41 10.54
N GLN A 56 -11.23 -6.46 9.72
CA GLN A 56 -11.92 -6.38 8.43
C GLN A 56 -13.33 -5.80 8.59
N GLY A 57 -13.68 -4.84 7.74
CA GLY A 57 -14.99 -4.16 7.79
C GLY A 57 -15.16 -3.20 8.97
N LYS A 58 -14.08 -2.84 9.69
CA LYS A 58 -14.08 -1.87 10.79
C LYS A 58 -13.41 -0.55 10.39
N GLN A 59 -13.72 -0.03 9.21
CA GLN A 59 -13.07 1.15 8.63
C GLN A 59 -13.11 2.37 9.55
N PHE A 60 -14.25 2.64 10.21
CA PHE A 60 -14.36 3.76 11.16
C PHE A 60 -13.36 3.67 12.32
N LEU A 61 -13.17 2.48 12.88
CA LEU A 61 -12.21 2.25 13.96
C LEU A 61 -10.77 2.42 13.46
N LEU A 62 -10.46 1.91 12.26
CA LEU A 62 -9.13 2.05 11.66
C LEU A 62 -8.80 3.52 11.36
N ILE A 63 -9.74 4.29 10.82
CA ILE A 63 -9.57 5.73 10.54
C ILE A 63 -9.28 6.47 11.85
N LEU A 64 -10.08 6.26 12.90
CA LEU A 64 -9.91 6.97 14.17
C LEU A 64 -8.53 6.75 14.77
N VAL A 65 -8.05 5.50 14.80
CA VAL A 65 -6.77 5.15 15.43
C VAL A 65 -5.56 5.60 14.61
N THR A 66 -5.69 5.72 13.29
CA THR A 66 -4.56 6.06 12.38
C THR A 66 -4.48 7.54 12.02
N SER A 67 -5.52 8.33 12.31
CA SER A 67 -5.59 9.75 11.95
C SER A 67 -5.03 10.71 13.02
N VAL A 68 -4.51 10.18 14.13
CA VAL A 68 -3.89 10.91 15.24
C VAL A 68 -2.40 10.59 15.28
#